data_AF-A0A3M8EI75-F1
#
_entry.id   AF-A0A3M8EI75-F1
#
_cell.length_a   1.000
_cell.length_b   1.000
_cell.length_c   1.000
_cell.angle_alpha   90.00
_cell.angle_beta   90.00
_cell.angle_gamma   90.00
#
_symmetry.space_group_name_H-M   'P 1'
#
loop_
_entity.id
_entity.type
_entity.pdbx_description
1 polymer ?
#
loop_
_entity_poly.entity_id
_entity_poly.type
_entity_poly.pdbx_seq_one_letter_code
_entity_poly.pdbx_strand_id
1 'polypeptide(L)'
;MIKKFVFAVACLALISGCASISGGVAPSTVPLNPGSYRELGPVAGEDCVYYLLGFIPLRAGNETRNAVADAMGKTSGTTALVNVSVDTYSQYFVIVSRACTQVYGTAVAPK
;
A
#
# COMPACT_ATOMS: atom_id res chain seq x y z
N MET A 1 -21.26 17.46 32.55
CA MET A 1 -19.99 17.36 31.76
C MET A 1 -19.99 16.17 30.80
N ILE A 2 -20.49 15.00 31.19
CA ILE A 2 -20.52 13.77 30.36
C ILE A 2 -21.17 13.95 28.97
N LYS A 3 -22.35 14.62 28.86
CA LYS A 3 -23.00 14.85 27.55
C LYS A 3 -22.14 15.65 26.56
N LYS A 4 -21.36 16.62 27.05
CA LYS A 4 -20.45 17.43 26.20
C LYS A 4 -19.26 16.59 25.70
N PHE A 5 -18.77 15.70 26.55
CA PHE A 5 -17.67 14.79 26.22
C PHE A 5 -18.11 13.73 25.18
N VAL A 6 -19.30 13.15 25.36
CA VAL A 6 -19.90 12.21 24.40
C VAL A 6 -20.14 12.88 23.05
N PHE A 7 -20.63 14.11 23.04
CA PHE A 7 -20.82 14.87 21.80
C PHE A 7 -19.49 15.18 21.09
N ALA A 8 -18.45 15.57 21.85
CA ALA A 8 -17.12 15.81 21.29
C ALA A 8 -16.51 14.54 20.67
N VAL A 9 -16.61 13.39 21.35
CA VAL A 9 -16.12 12.10 20.83
C VAL A 9 -16.90 11.69 19.58
N ALA A 10 -18.22 11.88 19.55
CA ALA A 10 -19.04 11.61 18.36
C ALA A 10 -18.63 12.48 17.16
N CYS A 11 -18.35 13.78 17.38
CA CYS A 11 -17.82 14.65 16.33
C CYS A 11 -16.42 14.23 15.85
N LEU A 12 -15.55 13.75 16.75
CA LEU A 12 -14.22 13.23 16.37
C LEU A 12 -14.31 11.93 15.55
N ALA A 13 -15.33 11.10 15.76
CA ALA A 13 -15.53 9.90 14.97
C ALA A 13 -15.93 10.22 13.51
N LEU A 14 -16.68 11.31 13.30
CA LEU A 14 -17.14 11.75 11.97
C LEU A 14 -16.02 12.28 11.06
N ILE A 15 -14.89 12.68 11.64
CA ILE A 15 -13.71 13.14 10.89
C ILE A 15 -12.69 12.02 10.62
N SER A 16 -13.00 10.79 11.02
CA SER A 16 -12.22 9.61 10.65
C SER A 16 -12.75 8.97 9.37
N GLY A 17 -11.86 8.47 8.52
CA GLY A 17 -12.26 7.84 7.27
C GLY A 17 -11.14 7.10 6.57
N CYS A 18 -11.49 6.23 5.65
CA CYS A 18 -10.54 5.59 4.75
C CYS A 18 -10.91 5.88 3.31
N ALA A 19 -9.90 5.97 2.46
CA ALA A 19 -10.04 6.16 1.02
C ALA A 19 -9.12 5.17 0.32
N SER A 20 -9.62 4.55 -0.75
CA SER A 20 -8.81 3.79 -1.69
C SER A 20 -8.93 4.45 -3.05
N ILE A 21 -7.79 4.72 -3.68
CA ILE A 21 -7.71 5.29 -5.01
C ILE A 21 -6.91 4.32 -5.86
N SER A 22 -7.54 3.82 -6.93
CA SER A 22 -6.85 2.94 -7.87
C SER A 22 -5.74 3.71 -8.59
N GLY A 23 -4.58 3.10 -8.68
CA GLY A 23 -3.41 3.64 -9.36
C GLY A 23 -3.20 3.01 -10.74
N GLY A 24 -1.97 2.59 -10.99
CA GLY A 24 -1.56 2.00 -12.26
C GLY A 24 -1.73 0.48 -12.29
N VAL A 25 -1.89 -0.05 -13.50
CA VAL A 25 -1.74 -1.48 -13.80
C VAL A 25 -0.62 -1.67 -14.81
N ALA A 26 0.16 -2.73 -14.65
CA ALA A 26 1.25 -3.06 -15.56
C ALA A 26 1.35 -4.58 -15.77
N PRO A 27 1.71 -5.03 -16.98
CA PRO A 27 1.85 -6.46 -17.24
C PRO A 27 3.01 -7.08 -16.45
N SER A 28 4.09 -6.33 -16.23
CA SER A 28 5.22 -6.75 -15.39
C SER A 28 6.04 -5.57 -14.88
N THR A 29 6.79 -5.76 -13.79
CA THR A 29 7.77 -4.80 -13.28
C THR A 29 9.04 -4.69 -14.12
N VAL A 30 9.33 -5.69 -14.95
CA VAL A 30 10.48 -5.71 -15.88
C VAL A 30 10.05 -6.29 -17.23
N PRO A 31 10.76 -6.02 -18.33
CA PRO A 31 10.48 -6.67 -19.60
C PRO A 31 10.68 -8.19 -19.48
N LEU A 32 9.62 -8.96 -19.74
CA LEU A 32 9.66 -10.43 -19.72
C LEU A 32 9.21 -10.97 -21.08
N ASN A 33 9.93 -11.98 -21.56
CA ASN A 33 9.52 -12.70 -22.77
C ASN A 33 8.40 -13.70 -22.42
N PRO A 34 7.36 -13.85 -23.27
CA PRO A 34 6.32 -14.85 -23.05
C PRO A 34 6.92 -16.25 -22.83
N GLY A 35 6.48 -16.92 -21.76
CA GLY A 35 6.92 -18.26 -21.41
C GLY A 35 8.32 -18.38 -20.76
N SER A 36 9.06 -17.28 -20.59
CA SER A 36 10.42 -17.28 -19.99
C SER A 36 10.45 -17.41 -18.46
N TYR A 37 9.30 -17.37 -17.80
CA TYR A 37 9.20 -17.36 -16.35
C TYR A 37 8.21 -18.42 -15.85
N ARG A 38 8.36 -18.80 -14.58
CA ARG A 38 7.42 -19.62 -13.81
C ARG A 38 6.80 -18.78 -12.71
N GLU A 39 5.51 -18.99 -12.46
CA GLU A 39 4.80 -18.30 -11.39
C GLU A 39 5.12 -18.95 -10.04
N LEU A 40 5.39 -18.12 -9.04
CA LEU A 40 5.66 -18.53 -7.65
C LEU A 40 4.43 -18.35 -6.76
N GLY A 41 3.47 -17.50 -7.18
CA GLY A 41 2.22 -17.24 -6.49
C GLY A 41 1.92 -15.75 -6.31
N PRO A 42 0.72 -15.41 -5.81
CA PRO A 42 0.33 -14.04 -5.56
C PRO A 42 1.13 -13.43 -4.40
N VAL A 43 1.51 -12.17 -4.55
CA VAL A 43 2.20 -11.38 -3.52
C VAL A 43 1.59 -9.99 -3.42
N ALA A 44 1.70 -9.42 -2.23
CA ALA A 44 1.34 -8.04 -1.95
C ALA A 44 2.47 -7.38 -1.16
N GLY A 45 2.73 -6.11 -1.46
CA GLY A 45 3.67 -5.29 -0.72
C GLY A 45 3.13 -3.89 -0.53
N GLU A 46 3.62 -3.21 0.50
CA GLU A 46 3.18 -1.86 0.80
C GLU A 46 4.35 -0.98 1.25
N ASP A 47 4.23 0.31 0.97
CA ASP A 47 5.04 1.33 1.60
C ASP A 47 4.15 2.45 2.12
N CYS A 48 4.22 2.69 3.43
CA CYS A 48 3.36 3.62 4.14
C CYS A 48 4.14 4.79 4.72
N VAL A 49 3.58 5.98 4.59
CA VAL A 49 3.91 7.16 5.39
C VAL A 49 2.86 7.31 6.49
N TYR A 50 3.31 7.64 7.69
CA TYR A 50 2.45 7.95 8.84
C TYR A 50 2.57 9.43 9.15
N TYR A 51 1.44 10.06 9.47
CA TYR A 51 1.34 11.46 9.82
C TYR A 51 0.77 11.63 11.22
N LEU A 52 1.42 12.46 12.03
CA LEU A 52 0.87 12.97 13.28
C LEU A 52 0.04 14.22 13.00
N LEU A 53 -1.17 14.27 13.57
CA LEU A 53 -2.17 15.33 13.36
C LEU A 53 -2.52 15.57 11.87
N GLY A 54 -2.28 14.58 11.02
CA GLY A 54 -2.62 14.61 9.59
C GLY A 54 -1.61 15.32 8.67
N PHE A 55 -0.55 15.96 9.19
CA PHE A 55 0.42 16.69 8.34
C PHE A 55 1.88 16.59 8.77
N ILE A 56 2.20 16.12 9.98
CA ILE A 56 3.60 15.96 10.42
C ILE A 56 4.07 14.55 10.04
N PRO A 57 4.93 14.36 9.02
CA PRO A 57 5.39 13.03 8.63
C PRO A 57 6.29 12.44 9.72
N LEU A 58 5.95 11.25 10.21
CA LEU A 58 6.72 10.51 11.22
C LEU A 58 7.85 9.68 10.59
N ARG A 59 7.71 9.34 9.30
CA ARG A 59 8.70 8.59 8.52
C ARG A 59 8.50 8.88 7.03
N ALA A 60 9.55 8.66 6.23
CA ALA A 60 9.38 8.58 4.78
C ALA A 60 8.60 7.31 4.40
N GLY A 61 7.96 7.34 3.24
CA GLY A 61 7.23 6.20 2.68
C GLY A 61 6.27 6.65 1.58
N ASN A 62 5.35 5.76 1.20
CA ASN A 62 4.40 5.95 0.11
C ASN A 62 5.06 6.07 -1.27
N GLU A 63 6.09 5.24 -1.49
CA GLU A 63 6.76 5.12 -2.78
C GLU A 63 6.46 3.76 -3.42
N THR A 64 6.01 3.77 -4.68
CA THR A 64 5.73 2.53 -5.44
C THR A 64 6.96 1.64 -5.54
N ARG A 65 8.16 2.20 -5.65
CA ARG A 65 9.42 1.44 -5.72
C ARG A 65 9.63 0.58 -4.47
N ASN A 66 9.39 1.14 -3.28
CA ASN A 66 9.57 0.44 -2.02
C ASN A 66 8.47 -0.61 -1.82
N ALA A 67 7.24 -0.30 -2.20
CA ALA A 67 6.13 -1.27 -2.16
C ALA A 67 6.38 -2.46 -3.10
N VAL A 68 6.92 -2.23 -4.31
CA VAL A 68 7.36 -3.29 -5.23
C VAL A 68 8.49 -4.11 -4.61
N ALA A 69 9.49 -3.46 -3.99
CA ALA A 69 10.58 -4.16 -3.32
C ALA A 69 10.09 -5.03 -2.15
N ASP A 70 9.15 -4.53 -1.33
CA ASP A 70 8.51 -5.29 -0.25
C ASP A 70 7.73 -6.50 -0.80
N ALA A 71 6.98 -6.34 -1.90
CA ALA A 71 6.27 -7.42 -2.57
C ALA A 71 7.21 -8.51 -3.10
N MET A 72 8.30 -8.12 -3.77
CA MET A 72 9.32 -9.06 -4.27
C MET A 72 10.02 -9.81 -3.13
N GLY A 73 10.17 -9.16 -1.97
CA GLY A 73 10.76 -9.77 -0.78
C GLY A 73 9.89 -10.83 -0.08
N LYS A 74 8.60 -10.96 -0.43
CA LYS A 74 7.70 -11.93 0.22
C LYS A 74 7.98 -13.39 -0.16
N THR A 75 8.51 -13.62 -1.36
CA THR A 75 8.74 -14.96 -1.89
C THR A 75 10.19 -15.10 -2.37
N SER A 76 10.89 -16.11 -1.87
CA SER A 76 12.28 -16.36 -2.23
C SER A 76 12.41 -16.75 -3.71
N GLY A 77 13.45 -16.24 -4.37
CA GLY A 77 13.69 -16.48 -5.80
C GLY A 77 12.82 -15.65 -6.75
N THR A 78 12.03 -14.71 -6.24
CA THR A 78 11.29 -13.73 -7.06
C THR A 78 12.27 -12.80 -7.77
N THR A 79 12.14 -12.70 -9.08
CA THR A 79 12.94 -11.77 -9.90
C THR A 79 12.09 -10.66 -10.52
N ALA A 80 10.79 -10.87 -10.61
CA ALA A 80 9.84 -9.89 -11.15
C ALA A 80 8.44 -10.15 -10.61
N LEU A 81 7.55 -9.18 -10.81
CA LEU A 81 6.11 -9.34 -10.63
C LEU A 81 5.43 -9.27 -12.00
N VAL A 82 4.36 -10.03 -12.17
CA VAL A 82 3.45 -9.95 -13.33
C VAL A 82 2.03 -9.66 -12.85
N ASN A 83 1.16 -9.18 -13.75
CA ASN A 83 -0.21 -8.77 -13.44
C ASN A 83 -0.26 -7.78 -12.28
N VAL A 84 0.53 -6.72 -12.39
CA VAL A 84 0.74 -5.76 -11.31
C VAL A 84 -0.41 -4.77 -11.27
N SER A 85 -1.00 -4.57 -10.09
CA SER A 85 -1.89 -3.45 -9.80
C SER A 85 -1.36 -2.66 -8.62
N VAL A 86 -1.56 -1.35 -8.65
CA VAL A 86 -1.13 -0.44 -7.60
C VAL A 86 -2.34 0.35 -7.12
N ASP A 87 -2.55 0.39 -5.82
CA ASP A 87 -3.59 1.19 -5.19
C ASP A 87 -2.96 2.11 -4.14
N THR A 88 -3.51 3.32 -4.00
CA THR A 88 -3.21 4.19 -2.86
C THR A 88 -4.30 4.03 -1.82
N TYR A 89 -3.92 3.67 -0.60
CA TYR A 89 -4.85 3.54 0.53
C TYR A 89 -4.48 4.53 1.63
N SER A 90 -5.44 5.37 1.99
CA SER A 90 -5.27 6.38 3.03
C SER A 90 -6.27 6.15 4.14
N GLN A 91 -5.81 6.30 5.38
CA GLN A 91 -6.64 6.32 6.56
C GLN A 91 -6.38 7.63 7.31
N TYR A 92 -7.45 8.35 7.56
CA TYR A 92 -7.42 9.62 8.26
C TYR A 92 -8.05 9.42 9.63
N PHE A 93 -7.25 9.68 10.68
CA PHE A 93 -7.76 9.85 12.03
C PHE A 93 -7.19 11.13 12.63
N VAL A 94 -7.87 11.62 13.66
CA VAL A 94 -7.56 12.91 14.31
C VAL A 94 -6.12 13.01 14.78
N ILE A 95 -5.58 11.90 15.31
CA ILE A 95 -4.23 11.88 15.90
C ILE A 95 -3.22 11.29 14.92
N VAL A 96 -3.52 10.12 14.34
CA VAL A 96 -2.61 9.41 13.44
C VAL A 96 -3.32 9.16 12.13
N SER A 97 -2.72 9.60 11.04
CA SER A 97 -3.17 9.25 9.69
C SER A 97 -2.08 8.47 8.98
N ARG A 98 -2.43 7.68 7.97
CA ARG A 98 -1.44 7.03 7.10
C ARG A 98 -1.88 7.06 5.65
N ALA A 99 -0.91 7.12 4.76
CA ALA A 99 -1.09 6.90 3.33
C ALA A 99 -0.11 5.82 2.89
N CYS A 100 -0.62 4.84 2.17
CA CYS A 100 0.13 3.66 1.75
C CYS A 100 -0.01 3.48 0.25
N THR A 101 1.11 3.26 -0.43
CA THR A 101 1.12 2.70 -1.76
C THR A 101 1.15 1.19 -1.62
N GLN A 102 0.10 0.52 -2.09
CA GLN A 102 -0.02 -0.93 -2.08
C GLN A 102 0.17 -1.46 -3.50
N VAL A 103 0.95 -2.53 -3.62
CA VAL A 103 1.24 -3.21 -4.88
C VAL A 103 0.79 -4.65 -4.74
N TYR A 104 0.01 -5.10 -5.72
CA TYR A 104 -0.44 -6.49 -5.83
C TYR A 104 0.07 -7.06 -7.16
N GLY A 105 0.40 -8.35 -7.17
CA GLY A 105 0.77 -9.05 -8.40
C GLY A 105 1.10 -10.50 -8.14
N THR A 106 1.61 -11.18 -9.17
CA THR A 106 2.12 -12.55 -9.07
C THR A 106 3.63 -12.53 -9.13
N ALA A 107 4.30 -13.08 -8.12
CA ALA A 107 5.73 -13.25 -8.11
C ALA A 107 6.16 -14.30 -9.15
N VAL A 108 7.22 -14.00 -9.90
CA VAL A 108 7.75 -14.90 -10.90
C VAL A 108 9.27 -15.07 -10.77
N ALA A 109 9.74 -16.25 -11.18
CA ALA A 109 11.16 -16.57 -11.31
C ALA A 109 11.48 -16.97 -12.75
N PRO A 110 12.75 -16.91 -13.18
CA PRO A 110 13.18 -17.50 -14.44
C PRO A 110 12.87 -19.01 -14.44
N LYS A 111 12.54 -19.55 -15.61
CA LYS A 111 12.47 -20.99 -15.83
C LYS A 111 13.86 -21.60 -15.94
#